data_AF-A0A9Q1IC58-F1
#
_entry.id   AF-A0A9Q1IC58-F1
#
_cell.length_a   1.000
_cell.length_b   1.000
_cell.length_c   1.000
_cell.angle_alpha   90.00
_cell.angle_beta   90.00
_cell.angle_gamma   90.00
#
_symmetry.space_group_name_H-M   'P 1'
#
loop_
_entity.id
_entity.type
_entity.pdbx_description
1 polymer ?
#
loop_
_entity_poly.entity_id
_entity_poly.type
_entity_poly.pdbx_seq_one_letter_code
_entity_poly.pdbx_strand_id
1 'polypeptide(L)'
;MKAKAAACLTESLHVPHTPRKTTQCQVDKNVWIVGDSYIRRGEERARETMGTSLGLDARVQWFGWGGLRWERLLPFIHQSLRGRAAPDVLLIHCGGNDLGNTKSLRLVADMKRDL
;
A
#
# COMPACT_ATOMS: atom_id res chain seq x y z
N MET A 1 62.65 -4.04 41.94
CA MET A 1 61.65 -3.54 42.91
C MET A 1 61.08 -2.23 42.41
N LYS A 2 59.75 -2.09 42.56
CA LYS A 2 58.90 -0.90 42.38
C LYS A 2 58.43 -0.57 40.95
N ALA A 3 57.20 -1.03 40.73
CA ALA A 3 56.22 -0.49 39.80
C ALA A 3 56.03 1.03 39.99
N LYS A 4 55.72 1.71 38.89
CA LYS A 4 55.05 3.01 38.93
C LYS A 4 53.87 2.95 37.97
N ALA A 5 52.68 2.91 38.56
CA ALA A 5 51.41 3.01 37.87
C ALA A 5 51.29 4.41 37.24
N ALA A 6 50.92 4.46 35.96
CA ALA A 6 50.48 5.69 35.32
C ALA A 6 48.99 5.88 35.63
N ALA A 7 48.68 7.01 36.25
CA ALA A 7 47.33 7.38 36.63
C ALA A 7 46.52 7.82 35.40
N CYS A 8 45.30 7.31 35.38
CA CYS A 8 44.09 7.86 34.78
C CYS A 8 44.09 9.38 34.68
N LEU A 9 43.81 9.92 33.49
CA LEU A 9 42.95 11.08 33.22
C LEU A 9 42.71 11.14 31.70
N THR A 10 41.56 10.64 31.22
CA THR A 10 41.05 11.03 29.91
C THR A 10 39.58 11.37 30.05
N GLU A 11 39.32 12.61 29.65
CA GLU A 11 38.08 13.35 29.74
C GLU A 11 36.88 12.60 29.16
N SER A 12 35.75 12.87 29.79
CA SER A 12 34.42 12.40 29.43
C SER A 12 34.02 12.94 28.07
N LEU A 13 34.19 12.15 27.00
CA LEU A 13 33.46 12.36 25.75
C LEU A 13 32.12 11.62 25.86
N HIS A 14 31.08 12.39 26.14
CA HIS A 14 29.70 12.01 25.94
C HIS A 14 29.49 11.62 24.47
N VAL A 15 29.50 10.32 24.18
CA VAL A 15 29.06 9.78 22.90
C VAL A 15 27.53 9.78 22.94
N PRO A 16 26.83 10.59 22.12
CA PRO A 16 25.39 10.46 22.04
C PRO A 16 25.10 9.07 21.47
N HIS A 17 24.38 8.24 22.24
CA HIS A 17 23.77 7.02 21.75
C HIS A 17 22.78 7.40 20.66
N THR A 18 23.23 7.43 19.41
CA THR A 18 22.33 7.38 18.27
C THR A 18 21.61 6.04 18.32
N PRO A 19 20.27 6.00 18.26
CA PRO A 19 19.57 4.75 18.11
C PRO A 19 20.01 4.15 16.79
N ARG A 20 20.65 2.97 16.86
CA ARG A 20 20.94 2.11 15.71
C ARG A 20 19.61 1.90 14.99
N LYS A 21 19.39 2.60 13.86
CA LYS A 21 18.35 2.22 12.91
C LYS A 21 18.74 0.84 12.42
N THR A 22 18.12 -0.19 12.99
CA THR A 22 18.20 -1.54 12.44
C THR A 22 17.74 -1.43 11.01
N THR A 23 18.65 -1.58 10.05
CA THR A 23 18.34 -1.73 8.64
C THR A 23 17.62 -3.07 8.50
N GLN A 24 16.32 -3.11 8.84
CA GLN A 24 15.47 -4.15 8.33
C GLN A 24 15.34 -3.88 6.84
N CYS A 25 15.58 -4.91 6.01
CA CYS A 25 15.18 -4.91 4.61
C CYS A 25 13.64 -4.87 4.60
N GLN A 26 13.07 -3.67 4.75
CA GLN A 26 11.64 -3.48 4.72
C GLN A 26 11.21 -3.81 3.30
N VAL A 27 10.49 -4.92 3.13
CA VAL A 27 9.92 -5.27 1.84
C VAL A 27 8.77 -4.29 1.62
N ASP A 28 8.91 -3.43 0.62
CA ASP A 28 7.87 -2.48 0.24
C ASP A 28 6.56 -3.25 0.02
N LYS A 29 5.55 -2.94 0.82
CA LYS A 29 4.24 -3.59 0.73
C LYS A 29 3.63 -3.33 -0.64
N ASN A 30 3.12 -4.37 -1.28
CA ASN A 30 2.45 -4.26 -2.58
C ASN A 30 0.96 -4.00 -2.37
N VAL A 31 0.50 -2.79 -2.69
CA VAL A 31 -0.88 -2.35 -2.47
C VAL A 31 -1.57 -2.14 -3.81
N TRP A 32 -2.73 -2.76 -4.01
CA TRP A 32 -3.54 -2.58 -5.21
C TRP A 32 -4.79 -1.77 -4.89
N ILE A 33 -5.03 -0.75 -5.71
CA ILE A 33 -6.25 0.06 -5.68
C ILE A 33 -7.01 -0.23 -6.96
N VAL A 34 -8.12 -0.95 -6.85
CA VAL A 34 -8.90 -1.44 -7.99
C VAL A 34 -10.28 -0.80 -7.95
N GLY A 35 -10.76 -0.35 -9.09
CA GLY A 35 -12.11 0.18 -9.16
C GLY A 35 -12.48 0.77 -10.50
N ASP A 36 -13.46 1.65 -10.45
CA ASP A 36 -14.04 2.22 -11.65
C ASP A 36 -13.34 3.53 -12.11
N SER A 37 -14.11 4.39 -12.78
CA SER A 37 -13.63 5.70 -13.24
C SER A 37 -13.15 6.63 -12.11
N TYR A 38 -13.60 6.47 -10.87
CA TYR A 38 -13.11 7.25 -9.74
C TYR A 38 -11.68 6.88 -9.38
N ILE A 39 -11.30 5.60 -9.46
CA ILE A 39 -9.92 5.16 -9.22
C ILE A 39 -8.98 5.73 -10.28
N ARG A 40 -9.37 5.74 -11.56
CA ARG A 40 -8.57 6.36 -12.62
C ARG A 40 -8.31 7.86 -12.36
N ARG A 41 -9.35 8.60 -11.98
CA ARG A 41 -9.22 10.03 -11.64
C ARG A 41 -8.43 10.23 -10.33
N GLY A 42 -8.58 9.31 -9.38
CA GLY A 42 -7.82 9.29 -8.13
C GLY A 42 -6.33 9.12 -8.38
N GLU A 43 -5.95 8.21 -9.29
CA GLU A 43 -4.55 8.03 -9.71
C GLU A 43 -4.00 9.30 -10.37
N GLU A 44 -4.75 9.90 -11.31
CA GLU A 44 -4.38 11.15 -11.96
C GLU A 44 -4.11 12.25 -10.92
N ARG A 45 -5.03 12.41 -9.96
CA ARG A 45 -4.89 13.40 -8.89
C ARG A 45 -3.74 13.09 -7.93
N ALA A 46 -3.55 11.82 -7.58
CA ALA A 46 -2.46 11.38 -6.71
C ALA A 46 -1.10 11.72 -7.33
N ARG A 47 -0.94 11.43 -8.63
CA ARG A 47 0.27 11.75 -9.40
C ARG A 47 0.61 13.24 -9.38
N GLU A 48 -0.40 14.11 -9.40
CA GLU A 48 -0.22 15.57 -9.36
C GLU A 48 0.06 16.15 -7.97
N THR A 49 -0.25 15.41 -6.90
CA THR A 49 -0.25 15.97 -5.53
C THR A 49 0.74 15.31 -4.58
N MET A 50 0.68 13.98 -4.45
CA MET A 50 1.46 13.21 -3.46
C MET A 50 2.25 12.05 -4.07
N GLY A 51 2.30 11.97 -5.40
CA GLY A 51 2.83 10.84 -6.14
C GLY A 51 1.87 9.65 -6.16
N THR A 52 2.12 8.69 -7.06
CA THR A 52 1.26 7.50 -7.22
C THR A 52 1.27 6.59 -5.99
N SER A 53 2.27 6.69 -5.11
CA SER A 53 2.31 5.95 -3.84
C SER A 53 1.59 6.65 -2.68
N LEU A 54 0.93 7.80 -2.91
CA LEU A 54 0.21 8.56 -1.87
C LEU A 54 1.10 8.98 -0.69
N GLY A 55 2.41 9.15 -0.92
CA GLY A 55 3.40 9.41 0.13
C GLY A 55 3.68 8.23 1.08
N LEU A 56 3.21 7.02 0.75
CA LEU A 56 3.44 5.81 1.54
C LEU A 56 4.77 5.14 1.16
N ASP A 57 5.40 4.50 2.14
CA ASP A 57 6.53 3.58 1.95
C ASP A 57 6.04 2.21 1.48
N ALA A 58 5.42 2.20 0.30
CA ALA A 58 4.76 1.05 -0.31
C ALA A 58 4.72 1.18 -1.83
N ARG A 59 4.64 0.04 -2.52
CA ARG A 59 4.39 -0.02 -3.94
C ARG A 59 2.88 -0.01 -4.19
N VAL A 60 2.34 1.16 -4.53
CA VAL A 60 0.91 1.29 -4.88
C VAL A 60 0.72 1.11 -6.40
N GLN A 61 -0.21 0.25 -6.78
CA GLN A 61 -0.61 0.00 -8.15
C GLN A 61 -2.10 0.32 -8.32
N TRP A 62 -2.42 1.06 -9.37
CA TRP A 62 -3.77 1.55 -9.65
C TRP A 62 -4.38 0.78 -10.83
N PHE A 63 -5.63 0.36 -10.68
CA PHE A 63 -6.38 -0.38 -11.70
C PHE A 63 -7.78 0.21 -11.83
N GLY A 64 -7.92 1.25 -12.67
CA GLY A 64 -9.19 1.91 -12.93
C GLY A 64 -9.80 1.50 -14.28
N TRP A 65 -11.04 1.00 -14.27
CA TRP A 65 -11.82 0.72 -15.48
C TRP A 65 -13.12 1.53 -15.50
N GLY A 66 -13.26 2.46 -16.45
CA GLY A 66 -14.49 3.23 -16.64
C GLY A 66 -15.75 2.35 -16.79
N GLY A 67 -16.77 2.62 -15.96
CA GLY A 67 -18.03 1.87 -15.97
C GLY A 67 -17.92 0.45 -15.40
N LEU A 68 -16.86 0.13 -14.64
CA LEU A 68 -16.73 -1.17 -13.98
C LEU A 68 -17.91 -1.40 -13.04
N ARG A 69 -18.55 -2.55 -13.21
CA ARG A 69 -19.67 -3.05 -12.39
C ARG A 69 -19.20 -4.25 -11.59
N TRP A 70 -19.87 -4.54 -10.48
CA TRP A 70 -19.47 -5.59 -9.55
C TRP A 70 -19.29 -6.95 -10.22
N GLU A 71 -20.20 -7.33 -11.12
CA GLU A 71 -20.17 -8.61 -11.86
C GLU A 71 -18.87 -8.84 -12.66
N ARG A 72 -18.16 -7.77 -13.03
CA ARG A 72 -16.90 -7.81 -13.81
C ARG A 72 -15.65 -7.61 -12.95
N LEU A 73 -15.81 -7.32 -11.66
CA LEU A 73 -14.71 -6.98 -10.77
C LEU A 73 -13.73 -8.15 -10.58
N LEU A 74 -14.22 -9.34 -10.20
CA LEU A 74 -13.34 -10.50 -9.99
C LEU A 74 -12.59 -10.91 -11.27
N PRO A 75 -13.24 -11.05 -12.45
CA PRO A 75 -12.52 -11.27 -13.70
C PRO A 75 -11.43 -10.22 -13.98
N PHE A 76 -11.71 -8.95 -13.70
CA PHE A 76 -10.75 -7.86 -13.88
C PHE A 76 -9.55 -7.96 -12.93
N ILE A 77 -9.76 -8.32 -11.66
CA ILE A 77 -8.68 -8.55 -10.69
C ILE A 77 -7.83 -9.75 -11.13
N HIS A 78 -8.46 -10.86 -11.51
CA HIS A 78 -7.75 -12.04 -12.01
C HIS A 78 -6.93 -11.75 -13.27
N GLN A 79 -7.46 -10.93 -14.18
CA GLN A 79 -6.70 -10.50 -15.35
C GLN A 79 -5.50 -9.63 -14.95
N SER A 80 -5.69 -8.74 -13.98
CA SER A 80 -4.63 -7.87 -13.44
C SER A 80 -3.52 -8.68 -12.73
N LEU A 81 -3.86 -9.81 -12.11
CA LEU A 81 -2.92 -10.75 -11.48
C LEU A 81 -1.99 -11.47 -12.47
N ARG A 82 -2.32 -11.55 -13.76
CA ARG A 82 -1.48 -12.25 -14.73
C ARG A 82 -0.10 -11.60 -14.84
N GLY A 83 0.94 -12.38 -14.52
CA GLY A 83 2.34 -11.93 -14.57
C GLY A 83 2.74 -10.97 -13.43
N ARG A 84 1.91 -10.84 -12.39
CA ARG A 84 2.21 -10.01 -11.21
C ARG A 84 2.12 -10.86 -9.94
N ALA A 85 2.87 -10.46 -8.91
CA ALA A 85 2.66 -10.99 -7.58
C ALA A 85 1.29 -10.52 -7.04
N ALA A 86 0.67 -11.34 -6.19
CA ALA A 86 -0.54 -10.94 -5.48
C ALA A 86 -0.24 -9.70 -4.59
N PRO A 87 -1.21 -8.80 -4.41
CA PRO A 87 -1.05 -7.70 -3.47
C PRO A 87 -1.07 -8.18 -2.02
N ASP A 88 -0.31 -7.51 -1.15
CA ASP A 88 -0.45 -7.61 0.30
C ASP A 88 -1.78 -6.98 0.77
N VAL A 89 -2.22 -5.92 0.08
CA VAL A 89 -3.45 -5.17 0.40
C VAL A 89 -4.22 -4.90 -0.89
N LEU A 90 -5.50 -5.25 -0.91
CA LEU A 90 -6.41 -4.98 -2.02
C LEU A 90 -7.52 -4.02 -1.57
N LEU A 91 -7.50 -2.81 -2.10
CA LEU A 91 -8.54 -1.81 -1.91
C LEU A 91 -9.48 -1.83 -3.12
N ILE A 92 -10.77 -2.00 -2.88
CA ILE A 92 -11.80 -2.08 -3.92
C ILE A 92 -12.74 -0.88 -3.81
N HIS A 93 -12.89 -0.13 -4.91
CA HIS A 93 -13.91 0.89 -5.10
C HIS A 93 -14.78 0.56 -6.31
N CYS A 94 -15.86 -0.20 -6.08
CA CYS A 94 -16.78 -0.66 -7.11
C CYS A 94 -18.19 -0.81 -6.54
N GLY A 95 -19.22 -0.84 -7.39
CA GLY A 95 -20.63 -0.96 -7.01
C GLY A 95 -21.47 0.29 -7.31
N GLY A 96 -20.84 1.47 -7.44
CA GLY A 96 -21.55 2.71 -7.77
C GLY A 96 -22.28 2.64 -9.13
N ASN A 97 -21.66 1.99 -10.12
CA ASN A 97 -22.24 1.81 -11.47
C ASN A 97 -23.37 0.76 -11.53
N ASP A 98 -23.55 -0.02 -10.46
CA ASP A 98 -24.61 -1.02 -10.33
C ASP A 98 -25.89 -0.38 -9.76
N LEU A 99 -25.76 0.75 -9.05
CA LEU A 99 -26.90 1.48 -8.48
C LEU A 99 -27.84 1.96 -9.60
N GLY A 100 -29.13 1.75 -9.40
CA GLY A 100 -30.18 2.05 -10.38
C GLY A 100 -30.39 0.98 -11.46
N ASN A 101 -29.38 0.12 -11.71
CA ASN A 101 -29.50 -1.01 -12.66
C ASN A 101 -29.83 -2.33 -11.93
N THR A 102 -29.33 -2.49 -10.71
CA THR A 102 -29.52 -3.69 -9.88
C THR A 102 -30.10 -3.29 -8.53
N LYS A 103 -30.97 -4.15 -7.96
CA LYS A 103 -31.46 -3.96 -6.59
C LYS A 103 -30.29 -3.97 -5.60
N SER A 104 -30.21 -2.99 -4.71
CA SER A 104 -29.10 -2.86 -3.75
C SER A 104 -28.90 -4.11 -2.90
N LEU A 105 -29.99 -4.78 -2.48
CA LEU A 105 -29.90 -6.04 -1.73
C LEU A 105 -29.23 -7.17 -2.53
N ARG A 106 -29.47 -7.23 -3.84
CA ARG A 106 -28.81 -8.22 -4.71
C ARG A 106 -27.33 -7.89 -4.85
N LEU A 107 -26.99 -6.62 -5.08
CA LEU A 107 -25.60 -6.17 -5.14
C LEU A 107 -24.83 -6.53 -3.85
N VAL A 108 -25.43 -6.29 -2.68
CA VAL A 108 -24.83 -6.67 -1.39
C VAL A 108 -24.66 -8.19 -1.26
N ALA A 109 -25.63 -8.97 -1.73
CA ALA A 109 -25.54 -10.43 -1.71
C ALA A 109 -24.41 -10.93 -2.63
N ASP A 110 -24.29 -10.35 -3.82
CA ASP A 110 -23.20 -10.65 -4.77
C ASP A 110 -21.84 -10.28 -4.16
N MET A 111 -21.72 -9.10 -3.53
CA MET A 111 -20.50 -8.68 -2.83
C MET A 111 -20.08 -9.63 -1.72
N LYS A 112 -21.02 -10.10 -0.91
CA LYS A 112 -20.75 -11.04 0.20
C LYS A 112 -20.40 -12.45 -0.27
N ARG A 113 -20.84 -12.85 -1.46
CA ARG A 113 -20.50 -14.15 -2.04
C ARG A 113 -19.07 -14.14 -2.60
N ASP A 114 -18.67 -13.01 -3.15
CA ASP A 114 -17.43 -12.86 -3.91
C ASP A 114 -16.20 -12.54 -3.03
N LEU A 115 -16.43 -12.02 -1.81
CA LEU A 115 -15.41 -11.66 -0.80
C LEU A 115 -15.39 -12.65 0.37
#